data_AF-A0A7W1DUK4-F1
#
_entry.id   AF-A0A7W1DUK4-F1
#
_cell.length_a   1.000
_cell.length_b   1.000
_cell.length_c   1.000
_cell.angle_alpha   90.00
_cell.angle_beta   90.00
_cell.angle_gamma   90.00
#
_symmetry.space_group_name_H-M   'P 1'
#
loop_
_entity.id
_entity.type
_entity.pdbx_description
1 polymer ?
#
loop_
_entity_poly.entity_id
_entity_poly.type
_entity_poly.pdbx_seq_one_letter_code
_entity_poly.pdbx_strand_id
1 'polypeptide(L)'
;LKRGAPAGGPEWRACAEVRAGHREKAEALLEQQLSAARPPRHLGVTYACLGDQDRALAFLEKTVSQDQPGVAAVLQAPELEWMRPHPRFAMLRKRINLNP
;
A
#
# COMPACT_ATOMS: atom_id res chain seq x y z
N LEU A 1 -14.01 20.22 4.90
CA LEU A 1 -13.04 19.10 4.90
C LEU A 1 -12.35 19.03 3.54
N LYS A 2 -11.11 19.49 3.41
CA LYS A 2 -10.34 19.26 2.17
C LYS A 2 -9.88 17.81 2.17
N ARG A 3 -10.58 16.96 1.42
CA ARG A 3 -10.12 15.61 1.09
C ARG A 3 -8.85 15.77 0.26
N GLY A 4 -7.70 15.51 0.85
CA GLY A 4 -6.43 15.45 0.12
C GLY A 4 -6.58 14.42 -1.00
N ALA A 5 -6.51 14.87 -2.25
CA ALA A 5 -6.39 13.96 -3.37
C ALA A 5 -5.12 13.11 -3.13
N PRO A 6 -5.15 11.79 -3.39
CA PRO A 6 -3.93 11.00 -3.29
C PRO A 6 -2.91 11.56 -4.28
N ALA A 7 -1.78 12.02 -3.75
CA ALA A 7 -0.59 12.21 -4.56
C ALA A 7 -0.11 10.80 -4.95
N GLY A 8 -0.49 10.27 -6.12
CA GLY A 8 0.09 9.00 -6.51
C GLY A 8 -0.49 8.36 -7.76
N GLY A 9 0.32 7.48 -8.35
CA GLY A 9 0.06 6.79 -9.61
C GLY A 9 -1.08 5.78 -9.53
N PRO A 10 -1.25 4.95 -10.59
CA PRO A 10 -2.35 3.99 -10.71
C PRO A 10 -2.48 2.99 -9.55
N GLU A 11 -1.43 2.80 -8.74
CA GLU A 11 -1.42 1.95 -7.54
C GLU A 11 -2.48 2.32 -6.49
N TRP A 12 -2.84 3.60 -6.32
CA TRP A 12 -3.77 4.04 -5.28
C TRP A 12 -5.24 3.96 -5.68
N ARG A 13 -5.53 3.51 -6.91
CA ARG A 13 -6.91 3.36 -7.41
C ARG A 13 -7.74 2.44 -6.52
N ALA A 14 -7.14 1.37 -5.99
CA ALA A 14 -7.84 0.46 -5.07
C ALA A 14 -8.35 1.18 -3.81
N CYS A 15 -7.57 2.09 -3.23
CA CYS A 15 -7.99 2.90 -2.09
C CYS A 15 -9.12 3.86 -2.44
N ALA A 16 -9.13 4.42 -3.65
CA ALA A 16 -10.23 5.26 -4.11
C ALA A 16 -11.53 4.45 -4.25
N GLU A 17 -11.47 3.25 -4.85
CA GLU A 17 -12.63 2.36 -5.00
C GLU A 17 -13.18 1.90 -3.65
N VAL A 18 -12.31 1.50 -2.70
CA VAL A 18 -12.74 1.14 -1.34
C VAL A 18 -13.41 2.33 -0.65
N ARG A 19 -12.82 3.53 -0.72
CA ARG A 19 -13.43 4.76 -0.15
C ARG A 19 -14.76 5.13 -0.79
N ALA A 20 -14.97 4.77 -2.06
CA ALA A 20 -16.22 4.96 -2.77
C ALA A 20 -17.26 3.86 -2.47
N GLY A 21 -16.91 2.84 -1.69
CA GLY A 21 -17.79 1.70 -1.37
C GLY A 21 -17.78 0.59 -2.43
N HIS A 22 -16.98 0.70 -3.49
CA HIS A 22 -16.86 -0.31 -4.55
C HIS A 22 -15.78 -1.33 -4.21
N ARG A 23 -16.01 -2.11 -3.15
CA ARG A 23 -15.03 -3.10 -2.70
C ARG A 23 -14.71 -4.13 -3.80
N GLU A 24 -15.72 -4.55 -4.56
CA GLU A 24 -15.59 -5.50 -5.66
C GLU A 24 -14.65 -4.99 -6.76
N LYS A 25 -14.64 -3.68 -7.05
CA LYS A 25 -13.72 -3.09 -8.02
C LYS A 25 -12.29 -3.08 -7.51
N ALA A 26 -12.10 -2.82 -6.21
CA ALA A 26 -10.77 -2.89 -5.60
C ALA A 26 -10.21 -4.32 -5.59
N GLU A 27 -11.07 -5.32 -5.37
CA GLU A 27 -10.71 -6.74 -5.47
C GLU A 27 -10.38 -7.15 -6.91
N ALA A 28 -11.15 -6.69 -7.90
CA ALA A 28 -10.82 -6.91 -9.32
C ALA A 28 -9.46 -6.28 -9.70
N LEU A 29 -9.13 -5.10 -9.17
CA LEU A 29 -7.81 -4.49 -9.36
C LEU A 29 -6.70 -5.35 -8.75
N LEU A 30 -6.92 -5.95 -7.58
CA LEU A 30 -5.97 -6.88 -6.95
C LEU A 30 -5.74 -8.10 -7.84
N GLU A 31 -6.79 -8.72 -8.37
CA GLU A 31 -6.69 -9.88 -9.27
C GLU A 31 -5.93 -9.54 -10.54
N GLN A 32 -6.17 -8.36 -11.12
CA GLN A 32 -5.42 -7.87 -12.27
C GLN A 32 -3.93 -7.67 -11.94
N GLN A 33 -3.61 -7.13 -10.76
CA GLN A 33 -2.23 -6.95 -10.33
C GLN A 33 -1.50 -8.28 -10.11
N LEU A 34 -2.19 -9.27 -9.54
CA LEU A 34 -1.67 -10.63 -9.35
C LEU A 34 -1.42 -11.31 -10.69
N SER A 35 -2.38 -11.23 -11.62
CA SER A 35 -2.29 -11.83 -12.95
C SER A 35 -1.21 -11.17 -13.82
N ALA A 36 -1.01 -9.86 -13.68
CA ALA A 36 -0.01 -9.10 -14.43
C ALA A 36 1.38 -9.10 -13.76
N ALA A 37 1.61 -9.96 -12.75
CA ALA A 37 2.86 -10.06 -12.00
C ALA A 37 3.40 -8.67 -11.55
N ARG A 38 2.51 -7.79 -11.09
CA ARG A 38 2.89 -6.42 -10.71
C ARG A 38 3.90 -6.44 -9.56
N PRO A 39 4.76 -5.41 -9.47
CA PRO A 39 5.75 -5.35 -8.40
C PRO A 39 5.06 -5.37 -7.02
N PRO A 40 5.61 -6.10 -6.03
CA PRO A 40 5.11 -6.21 -4.66
C PRO A 40 4.58 -4.92 -4.02
N ARG A 41 5.13 -3.75 -4.35
CA ARG A 41 4.65 -2.47 -3.82
C ARG A 41 3.18 -2.19 -4.15
N HIS A 42 2.74 -2.55 -5.36
CA HIS A 42 1.35 -2.35 -5.82
C HIS A 42 0.41 -3.25 -5.03
N LEU A 43 0.80 -4.52 -4.85
CA LEU A 43 0.03 -5.49 -4.09
C LEU A 43 -0.08 -5.11 -2.61
N GLY A 44 1.03 -4.68 -2.00
CA GLY A 44 1.06 -4.23 -0.60
C GLY A 44 0.11 -3.06 -0.35
N VAL A 45 0.09 -2.08 -1.26
CA VAL A 45 -0.86 -0.96 -1.23
C VAL A 45 -2.30 -1.44 -1.37
N THR A 46 -2.60 -2.26 -2.39
CA THR A 46 -3.97 -2.74 -2.63
C THR A 46 -4.52 -3.55 -1.45
N TYR A 47 -3.70 -4.44 -0.87
CA TYR A 47 -4.08 -5.18 0.34
C TYR A 47 -4.34 -4.25 1.52
N ALA A 48 -3.52 -3.21 1.71
CA ALA A 48 -3.74 -2.22 2.75
C ALA A 48 -5.07 -1.47 2.53
N CYS A 49 -5.36 -1.06 1.30
CA CYS A 49 -6.62 -0.43 0.94
C CYS A 49 -7.83 -1.33 1.25
N LEU A 50 -7.72 -2.63 1.02
CA LEU A 50 -8.76 -3.62 1.29
C LEU A 50 -8.91 -3.99 2.77
N GLY A 51 -8.05 -3.46 3.64
CA GLY A 51 -8.03 -3.74 5.09
C GLY A 51 -7.33 -5.06 5.45
N ASP A 52 -6.65 -5.70 4.50
CA ASP A 52 -5.92 -6.94 4.75
C ASP A 52 -4.51 -6.62 5.27
N GLN A 53 -4.41 -6.37 6.57
CA GLN A 53 -3.18 -5.93 7.22
C GLN A 53 -2.04 -6.94 7.07
N ASP A 54 -2.32 -8.24 7.21
CA ASP A 54 -1.28 -9.27 7.20
C ASP A 54 -0.66 -9.43 5.81
N ARG A 55 -1.49 -9.50 4.75
CA ARG A 55 -0.98 -9.57 3.38
C ARG A 55 -0.33 -8.26 2.96
N ALA A 56 -0.88 -7.11 3.38
CA ALA A 56 -0.25 -5.82 3.15
C ALA A 56 1.18 -5.78 3.70
N LEU A 57 1.36 -6.14 4.98
CA LEU A 57 2.67 -6.19 5.63
C LEU A 57 3.64 -7.15 4.91
N ALA A 58 3.18 -8.35 4.55
CA ALA A 58 4.02 -9.32 3.86
C ALA A 58 4.52 -8.81 2.50
N PHE A 59 3.67 -8.10 1.74
CA PHE A 59 4.08 -7.53 0.46
C PHE A 59 4.96 -6.29 0.61
N LEU A 60 4.71 -5.43 1.60
CA LEU A 60 5.56 -4.28 1.91
C LEU A 60 6.95 -4.72 2.41
N GLU A 61 7.03 -5.80 3.20
CA GLU A 61 8.29 -6.44 3.58
C GLU A 61 9.09 -6.90 2.36
N LYS A 62 8.43 -7.49 1.36
CA LYS A 62 9.06 -7.85 0.07
C LYS A 62 9.52 -6.62 -0.68
N THR A 63 8.72 -5.54 -0.71
CA THR A 63 9.10 -4.28 -1.37
C THR A 63 10.39 -3.71 -0.79
N VAL A 64 10.52 -3.68 0.55
CA VAL A 64 11.75 -3.21 1.22
C VAL A 64 12.92 -4.17 0.97
N SER A 65 12.69 -5.48 1.07
CA SER A 65 13.75 -6.48 0.89
C SER A 65 14.31 -6.54 -0.54
N GLN A 66 13.50 -6.18 -1.53
CA GLN A 66 13.89 -6.13 -2.95
C GLN A 66 14.41 -4.76 -3.40
N ASP A 67 14.57 -3.81 -2.48
CA ASP A 67 15.00 -2.43 -2.76
C ASP A 67 14.25 -1.79 -3.95
N GLN A 68 12.93 -1.98 -3.99
CA GLN A 68 12.17 -1.48 -5.14
C GLN A 68 12.15 0.05 -5.18
N PRO A 69 12.28 0.65 -6.38
CA PRO A 69 12.19 2.09 -6.52
C PRO A 69 10.84 2.62 -6.02
N GLY A 70 10.89 3.73 -5.28
CA GLY A 70 9.71 4.38 -4.72
C GLY A 70 9.21 3.78 -3.39
N VAL A 71 9.94 2.86 -2.76
CA VAL A 71 9.55 2.28 -1.46
C VAL A 71 9.32 3.36 -0.38
N ALA A 72 10.15 4.40 -0.35
CA ALA A 72 9.99 5.50 0.59
C ALA A 72 8.70 6.31 0.36
N ALA A 73 8.28 6.47 -0.89
CA ALA A 73 7.01 7.15 -1.22
C ALA A 73 5.82 6.29 -0.80
N VAL A 74 5.89 4.98 -1.04
CA VAL A 74 4.85 4.03 -0.63
C VAL A 74 4.67 4.02 0.89
N LEU A 75 5.75 3.88 1.67
CA LEU A 75 5.67 3.81 3.13
C LEU A 75 5.27 5.14 3.81
N GLN A 76 5.35 6.27 3.09
CA GLN A 76 4.88 7.58 3.59
C GLN A 76 3.44 7.90 3.20
N ALA A 77 2.83 7.11 2.32
CA ALA A 77 1.52 7.41 1.77
C ALA A 77 0.44 7.55 2.86
N PRO A 78 -0.46 8.55 2.74
CA PRO A 78 -1.57 8.75 3.67
C PRO A 78 -2.48 7.52 3.80
N GLU A 79 -2.64 6.76 2.72
CA GLU A 79 -3.41 5.51 2.69
C GLU A 79 -2.88 4.45 3.65
N LEU A 80 -1.61 4.52 4.06
CA LEU A 80 -0.98 3.60 5.02
C LEU A 80 -0.85 4.21 6.42
N GLU A 81 -1.44 5.38 6.68
CA GLU A 81 -1.34 6.07 7.98
C GLU A 81 -1.84 5.19 9.14
N TRP A 82 -2.93 4.47 8.93
CA TRP A 82 -3.51 3.55 9.92
C TRP A 82 -2.59 2.37 10.26
N MET A 83 -1.61 2.04 9.41
CA MET A 83 -0.62 0.98 9.66
C MET A 83 0.58 1.49 10.47
N ARG A 84 0.78 2.80 10.62
CA ARG A 84 1.94 3.38 11.32
C ARG A 84 2.15 2.87 12.74
N PRO A 85 1.10 2.65 13.57
CA PRO A 85 1.26 2.09 14.91
C PRO A 85 1.72 0.61 14.90
N HIS A 86 1.58 -0.09 13.78
CA HIS A 86 1.88 -1.52 13.72
C HIS A 86 3.39 -1.79 13.83
N PRO A 87 3.85 -2.67 14.76
CA PRO A 87 5.28 -2.89 14.98
C PRO A 87 6.06 -3.32 13.73
N ARG A 88 5.48 -4.19 12.89
CA ARG A 88 6.09 -4.62 11.63
C ARG A 88 6.26 -3.45 10.65
N PHE A 89 5.26 -2.58 10.54
CA PHE A 89 5.32 -1.43 9.63
C PHE A 89 6.32 -0.36 10.12
N ALA A 90 6.34 -0.11 11.44
CA ALA A 90 7.35 0.76 12.05
C ALA A 90 8.78 0.26 11.79
N MET A 91 9.00 -1.05 11.85
CA MET A 91 10.30 -1.66 11.51
C MET A 91 10.67 -1.43 10.05
N LEU A 92 9.72 -1.56 9.11
CA LEU A 92 9.97 -1.29 7.69
C LEU A 92 10.42 0.15 7.44
N ARG A 93 9.74 1.12 8.06
CA ARG A 93 10.10 2.54 7.96
C ARG A 93 11.50 2.80 8.50
N LYS A 94 11.84 2.23 9.67
CA LYS A 94 13.18 2.33 10.25
C LYS A 94 14.27 1.74 9.35
N ARG A 95 14.03 0.59 8.71
CA ARG A 95 15.00 -0.06 7.81
C ARG A 95 15.43 0.81 6.64
N ILE A 96 14.55 1.69 6.17
CA ILE A 96 14.84 2.61 5.06
C ILE A 96 15.05 4.06 5.53
N ASN A 97 15.36 4.26 6.82
CA ASN A 97 15.62 5.57 7.43
C ASN A 97 14.47 6.58 7.32
N LEU A 98 13.22 6.11 7.25
CA LEU A 98 12.06 6.98 7.44
C LEU A 98 11.82 7.18 8.93
N ASN A 99 11.72 8.45 9.35
CA ASN A 99 11.41 8.80 10.73
C ASN A 99 10.06 8.18 11.17
N PRO A 100 9.90 7.84 12.46
CA PRO A 100 8.65 7.28 13.02
C PRO A 100 7.42 8.16 12.74
#